data_AF-A0A526YJ82-F1
#
_entry.id   AF-A0A526YJ82-F1
#
_cell.length_a   1.000
_cell.length_b   1.000
_cell.length_c   1.000
_cell.angle_alpha   90.00
_cell.angle_beta   90.00
_cell.angle_gamma   90.00
#
_symmetry.space_group_name_H-M   'P 1'
#
loop_
_entity.id
_entity.type
_entity.pdbx_description
1 polymer ?
#
loop_
_entity_poly.entity_id
_entity_poly.type
_entity_poly.pdbx_seq_one_letter_code
_entity_poly.pdbx_strand_id
1 'polypeptide(L)' 'MPINITMPALSPTMEEGNLAKWLVKEGDKVSPGDVIAEI' A
#
# COMPACT_ATOMS: atom_id res chain seq x y z
N MET A 1 15.74 6.97 6.62
CA MET A 1 15.70 5.56 6.19
C MET A 1 14.37 5.35 5.47
N PRO A 2 14.36 4.79 4.25
CA PRO A 2 13.11 4.43 3.58
C PRO A 2 12.42 3.29 4.34
N ILE A 3 11.09 3.30 4.39
CA ILE A 3 10.27 2.22 4.93
C ILE A 3 9.73 1.43 3.75
N ASN A 4 9.94 0.11 3.75
CA ASN A 4 9.38 -0.76 2.73
C ASN A 4 7.92 -1.05 3.07
N ILE A 5 7.01 -0.62 2.20
CA ILE A 5 5.59 -0.98 2.25
C ILE A 5 5.40 -2.20 1.32
N THR A 6 4.96 -3.32 1.88
CA THR A 6 4.59 -4.52 1.12
C THR A 6 3.08 -4.65 1.03
N MET A 7 2.58 -5.28 -0.03
CA MET A 7 1.14 -5.56 -0.16
C MET A 7 0.69 -6.50 0.96
N PRO A 8 -0.32 -6.13 1.77
CA PRO A 8 -0.87 -7.01 2.77
C PRO A 8 -1.75 -8.08 2.12
N ALA A 9 -1.70 -9.31 2.64
CA ALA A 9 -2.65 -10.34 2.25
C ALA A 9 -4.03 -10.00 2.84
N LEU A 10 -5.02 -9.76 2.00
CA LEU A 10 -6.41 -9.48 2.42
C LEU A 10 -7.23 -10.75 2.72
N SER A 11 -6.70 -11.93 2.38
CA SER A 11 -7.31 -13.22 2.66
C SER A 11 -6.23 -14.26 2.98
N PRO A 12 -6.51 -15.25 3.84
CA PRO A 12 -5.55 -16.33 4.15
C PRO A 12 -5.15 -17.17 2.92
N THR A 13 -5.89 -17.09 1.81
CA THR A 13 -5.59 -17.80 0.56
C THR A 13 -5.15 -16.87 -0.58
N MET A 14 -4.86 -15.61 -0.29
CA MET A 14 -4.47 -14.63 -1.31
C MET A 14 -3.00 -14.78 -1.66
N GLU A 15 -2.72 -15.23 -2.88
CA GLU A 15 -1.35 -15.35 -3.42
C GLU A 15 -0.95 -14.11 -4.23
N GLU A 16 -1.90 -13.54 -4.97
CA GLU A 16 -1.70 -12.35 -5.80
C GLU A 16 -2.78 -11.31 -5.49
N GLY A 17 -2.39 -10.03 -5.53
CA GLY A 17 -3.30 -8.89 -5.42
C GLY A 17 -3.05 -7.89 -6.55
N ASN A 18 -4.13 -7.34 -7.10
CA ASN A 18 -4.02 -6.29 -8.10
C ASN A 18 -4.02 -4.94 -7.40
N LEU A 19 -3.10 -4.05 -7.75
CA LEU A 19 -3.16 -2.69 -7.23
C LEU A 19 -4.11 -1.85 -8.09
N ALA A 20 -5.27 -1.51 -7.54
CA ALA A 20 -6.26 -0.69 -8.23
C ALA A 20 -5.77 0.76 -8.42
N LYS A 21 -5.23 1.40 -7.38
CA LYS A 21 -4.82 2.81 -7.45
C LYS A 21 -3.84 3.25 -6.36
N TRP A 22 -2.88 4.10 -6.73
CA TRP A 22 -2.09 4.88 -5.77
C TRP A 22 -2.79 6.18 -5.39
N LEU A 23 -2.89 6.45 -4.08
CA LEU A 23 -3.44 7.69 -3.53
C LEU A 23 -2.36 8.70 -3.14
N VAL A 24 -1.09 8.26 -3.13
CA VAL A 24 0.09 9.08 -2.87
C VAL A 24 1.01 9.14 -4.08
N LYS A 25 1.85 10.17 -4.14
CA LYS A 25 2.88 10.35 -5.18
C LYS A 25 4.27 10.35 -4.57
N GLU A 26 5.28 10.20 -5.43
CA GLU A 26 6.67 10.31 -5.03
C GLU A 26 6.95 11.69 -4.40
N GLY A 27 7.53 11.69 -3.21
CA GLY A 27 7.81 12.91 -2.44
C GLY A 27 6.71 13.35 -1.48
N ASP A 28 5.54 12.69 -1.50
CA ASP A 28 4.48 12.98 -0.53
C ASP A 28 4.87 12.49 0.87
N LYS A 29 4.41 13.24 1.89
CA LYS A 29 4.56 12.86 3.30
C LYS A 29 3.41 11.94 3.68
N VAL A 30 3.75 10.78 4.24
CA VAL A 30 2.79 9.78 4.71
C VAL A 30 2.90 9.64 6.23
N SER A 31 1.76 9.66 6.92
CA SER A 31 1.67 9.48 8.37
C SER A 31 0.95 8.18 8.73
N PRO A 32 1.15 7.65 9.95
CA PRO A 32 0.38 6.49 10.42
C PRO A 32 -1.12 6.77 10.37
N GLY A 33 -1.87 5.93 9.67
CA GLY A 33 -3.32 6.07 9.46
C GLY A 33 -3.71 6.62 8.08
N ASP A 34 -2.75 7.11 7.29
CA ASP A 34 -3.02 7.57 5.93
C ASP A 34 -3.23 6.39 4.97
N VAL A 35 -4.24 6.50 4.11
CA VAL A 35 -4.51 5.53 3.05
C VAL A 35 -3.66 5.87 1.83
N ILE A 36 -2.70 5.01 1.52
CA ILE A 36 -1.72 5.25 0.44
C ILE A 36 -2.07 4.59 -0.88
N ALA A 37 -2.86 3.51 -0.84
CA ALA A 37 -3.19 2.75 -2.03
C ALA A 37 -4.50 1.97 -1.84
N GLU A 38 -5.15 1.66 -2.95
CA GLU A 38 -6.34 0.83 -3.06
C GLU A 38 -5.97 -0.45 -3.83
N ILE A 39 -6.40 -1.59 -3.30
CA ILE A 39 -6.04 -2.96 -3.73
C ILE A 39 -7.34 -3.71 -4.01
#